data_AF-A0A925LNT1-F1
#
_entry.id   AF-A0A925LNT1-F1
#
_cell.length_a   1.000
_cell.length_b   1.000
_cell.length_c   1.000
_cell.angle_alpha   90.00
_cell.angle_beta   90.00
_cell.angle_gamma   90.00
#
_symmetry.space_group_name_H-M   'P 1'
#
loop_
_entity.id
_entity.type
_entity.pdbx_description
1 polymer ?
#
loop_
_entity_poly.entity_id
_entity_poly.type
_entity_poly.pdbx_seq_one_letter_code
_entity_poly.pdbx_strand_id
1 'polypeptide(L)'
;LMRRGIENTAEKTWEDQVTLTWNSNGRYTDRWVRLKVTSCNSVFLKGIDEFDVPMAHAEGRIALKHPELLDELRENSQLAACYWSPAADEMMKTTGDPTRIGLLPEPENPNGSIANIAGLCDTTGRVLGLMPHPERFLFATQHPQWTRRGLRGEGDGIKVFRNAVAYFG
;
A
#
# COMPACT_ATOMS: atom_id res chain seq x y z
N LEU A 1 24.28 -21.56 0.70
CA LEU A 1 24.43 -22.94 1.23
C LEU A 1 24.57 -22.84 2.74
N MET A 2 23.44 -22.87 3.45
CA MET A 2 23.38 -23.15 4.89
C MET A 2 21.93 -23.59 5.19
N ARG A 3 21.73 -24.89 5.39
CA ARG A 3 20.57 -25.46 6.06
C ARG A 3 21.09 -26.08 7.35
N ARG A 4 20.44 -25.82 8.48
CA ARG A 4 20.27 -26.80 9.58
C ARG A 4 19.46 -26.20 10.73
N GLY A 5 18.38 -26.89 11.10
CA GLY A 5 17.74 -26.72 12.40
C GLY A 5 16.28 -27.17 12.39
N ILE A 6 16.03 -28.48 12.45
CA ILE A 6 14.81 -29.17 12.92
C ILE A 6 13.53 -28.30 12.87
N GLU A 7 12.84 -28.33 11.72
CA GLU A 7 11.60 -27.57 11.52
C GLU A 7 10.41 -28.36 12.07
N ASN A 8 9.69 -27.72 13.00
CA ASN A 8 8.41 -28.17 13.51
C ASN A 8 7.36 -27.97 12.40
N THR A 9 6.72 -29.04 11.95
CA THR A 9 5.84 -29.09 10.76
C THR A 9 4.59 -28.19 10.84
N ALA A 10 4.35 -27.51 11.97
CA ALA A 10 3.26 -26.55 12.17
C ALA A 10 3.65 -25.09 11.90
N GLU A 11 4.94 -24.74 11.88
CA GLU A 11 5.45 -23.45 11.41
C GLU A 11 5.58 -23.51 9.88
N LYS A 12 4.44 -23.53 9.20
CA LYS A 12 4.37 -23.46 7.75
C LYS A 12 4.82 -22.06 7.29
N THR A 13 6.14 -21.85 7.26
CA THR A 13 6.94 -20.84 6.54
C THR A 13 6.13 -19.74 5.83
N TRP A 14 5.83 -18.66 6.56
CA TRP A 14 5.29 -17.41 5.99
C TRP A 14 6.32 -16.61 5.19
N GLU A 15 7.61 -16.89 5.39
CA GLU A 15 8.72 -16.11 4.82
C GLU A 15 8.79 -16.14 3.27
N ASP A 16 8.05 -17.03 2.60
CA ASP A 16 8.13 -17.21 1.14
C ASP A 16 6.85 -16.85 0.37
N GLN A 17 5.80 -16.34 1.01
CA GLN A 17 4.47 -16.22 0.37
C GLN A 17 4.24 -14.88 -0.33
N VAL A 18 4.76 -13.80 0.24
CA VAL A 18 4.65 -12.43 -0.27
C VAL A 18 6.03 -11.78 -0.23
N THR A 19 6.42 -11.12 -1.31
CA THR A 19 7.72 -10.42 -1.36
C THR A 19 7.64 -9.10 -2.12
N LEU A 20 8.65 -8.27 -1.92
CA LEU A 20 8.93 -7.10 -2.73
C LEU A 20 9.97 -7.47 -3.78
N THR A 21 9.74 -7.04 -5.01
CA THR A 21 10.66 -7.29 -6.12
C THR A 21 10.72 -6.08 -7.05
N TRP A 22 11.57 -6.16 -8.06
CA TRP A 22 11.74 -5.14 -9.09
C TRP A 22 10.39 -4.68 -9.65
N ASN A 23 10.25 -3.37 -9.75
CA ASN A 23 9.16 -2.74 -10.47
C ASN A 23 9.06 -3.33 -11.88
N SER A 24 7.84 -3.48 -12.40
CA SER A 24 7.61 -4.02 -13.75
C SER A 24 8.31 -3.23 -14.86
N ASN A 25 8.52 -1.92 -14.65
CA ASN A 25 9.24 -1.04 -15.57
C ASN A 25 10.77 -1.19 -15.53
N GLY A 26 11.31 -1.97 -14.57
CA GLY A 26 12.74 -2.23 -14.42
C GLY A 26 13.57 -1.02 -13.96
N ARG A 27 12.93 0.02 -13.38
CA ARG A 27 13.60 1.29 -13.03
C ARG A 27 13.22 1.77 -11.63
N TYR A 28 14.11 2.57 -11.06
CA TYR A 28 13.77 3.40 -9.91
C TYR A 28 12.68 4.40 -10.32
N THR A 29 11.60 4.44 -9.55
CA THR A 29 10.45 5.32 -9.80
C THR A 29 10.26 6.24 -8.61
N ASP A 30 10.37 7.56 -8.85
CA ASP A 30 10.11 8.63 -7.88
C ASP A 30 8.96 9.50 -8.37
N ARG A 31 7.83 9.47 -7.65
CA ARG A 31 6.62 10.21 -8.03
C ARG A 31 5.62 10.33 -6.89
N TRP A 32 4.66 11.21 -7.09
CA TRP A 32 3.45 11.25 -6.28
C TRP A 32 2.46 10.19 -6.75
N VAL A 33 1.86 9.48 -5.79
CA VAL A 33 0.82 8.47 -6.02
C VAL A 33 -0.38 8.79 -5.15
N ARG A 34 -1.56 8.41 -5.64
CA ARG A 34 -2.78 8.38 -4.85
C ARG A 34 -3.04 6.97 -4.38
N LEU A 35 -3.42 6.83 -3.12
CA LEU A 35 -3.79 5.57 -2.52
C LEU A 35 -5.25 5.56 -2.11
N LYS A 36 -5.93 4.45 -2.35
CA LYS A 36 -7.24 4.10 -1.78
C LYS A 36 -7.03 3.14 -0.63
N VAL A 37 -7.55 3.47 0.55
CA VAL A 37 -7.56 2.57 1.70
C VAL A 37 -8.61 1.50 1.46
N THR A 38 -8.22 0.24 1.61
CA THR A 38 -9.07 -0.91 1.29
C THR A 38 -9.54 -1.69 2.52
N SER A 39 -8.78 -1.66 3.61
CA SER A 39 -9.12 -2.38 4.87
C SER A 39 -9.28 -1.43 6.05
N CYS A 40 -10.35 -1.64 6.81
CA CYS A 40 -10.66 -0.90 8.03
C CYS A 40 -9.91 -1.40 9.28
N ASN A 41 -9.19 -2.52 9.19
CA ASN A 41 -8.58 -3.14 10.38
C ASN A 41 -7.29 -2.44 10.81
N SER A 42 -6.57 -1.80 9.88
CA SER A 42 -5.34 -1.07 10.19
C SER A 42 -5.61 0.13 11.09
N VAL A 43 -5.02 0.11 12.29
CA VAL A 43 -5.15 1.21 13.27
C VAL A 43 -4.63 2.53 12.69
N PHE A 44 -3.66 2.46 11.79
CA PHE A 44 -2.99 3.60 11.16
C PHE A 44 -3.83 4.28 10.06
N LEU A 45 -4.72 3.53 9.40
CA LEU A 45 -5.50 4.02 8.24
C LEU A 45 -6.94 4.37 8.59
N LYS A 46 -7.30 4.31 9.88
CA LYS A 46 -8.65 4.60 10.37
C LYS A 46 -9.16 5.97 9.89
N GLY A 47 -10.33 5.98 9.26
CA GLY A 47 -11.00 7.20 8.80
C GLY A 47 -10.34 7.88 7.60
N ILE A 48 -9.34 7.25 6.99
CA ILE A 48 -8.72 7.71 5.73
C ILE A 48 -9.37 6.92 4.60
N ASP A 49 -9.99 7.60 3.64
CA ASP A 49 -10.51 6.97 2.42
C ASP A 49 -9.44 6.95 1.33
N GLU A 50 -8.93 8.14 0.98
CA GLU A 50 -7.85 8.34 0.02
C GLU A 50 -6.83 9.32 0.55
N PHE A 51 -5.58 9.15 0.10
CA PHE A 51 -4.50 10.06 0.44
C PHE A 51 -3.40 10.08 -0.64
N ASP A 52 -2.80 11.26 -0.84
CA ASP A 52 -1.69 11.46 -1.79
C ASP A 52 -0.35 11.43 -1.05
N VAL A 53 0.60 10.59 -1.49
CA VAL A 53 1.93 10.47 -0.87
C VAL A 53 3.02 10.23 -1.92
N PRO A 54 4.29 10.61 -1.66
CA PRO A 54 5.39 10.30 -2.55
C PRO A 54 5.78 8.82 -2.46
N MET A 55 6.27 8.27 -3.56
CA MET A 55 6.81 6.91 -3.69
C MET A 55 8.19 7.01 -4.34
N ALA A 56 9.18 6.28 -3.84
CA ALA A 56 10.57 6.43 -4.29
C ALA A 56 11.37 5.13 -4.16
N HIS A 57 11.19 4.17 -5.08
CA HIS A 57 11.83 2.85 -5.03
C HIS A 57 12.04 2.19 -6.40
N ALA A 58 12.97 1.22 -6.47
CA ALA A 58 13.15 0.31 -7.61
C ALA A 58 12.58 -1.10 -7.36
N GLU A 59 12.41 -1.48 -6.08
CA GLU A 59 11.98 -2.81 -5.64
C GLU A 59 10.77 -2.69 -4.69
N GLY A 60 9.65 -2.20 -5.21
CA GLY A 60 8.43 -2.05 -4.40
C GLY A 60 7.24 -2.80 -4.96
N ARG A 61 7.44 -3.61 -6.00
CA ARG A 61 6.37 -4.43 -6.56
C ARG A 61 6.04 -5.56 -5.60
N ILE A 62 4.81 -5.57 -5.07
CA ILE A 62 4.30 -6.69 -4.28
C ILE A 62 4.02 -7.86 -5.23
N ALA A 63 4.67 -8.98 -4.96
CA ALA A 63 4.51 -10.23 -5.68
C ALA A 63 4.07 -11.34 -4.72
N LEU A 64 3.10 -12.14 -5.17
CA LEU A 64 2.61 -13.30 -4.43
C LEU A 64 3.20 -14.57 -5.05
N LYS A 65 3.51 -15.55 -4.20
CA LYS A 65 4.00 -16.86 -4.65
C LYS A 65 2.96 -17.60 -5.52
N HIS A 66 1.69 -17.51 -5.13
CA HIS A 66 0.56 -18.11 -5.84
C HIS A 66 -0.61 -17.11 -5.91
N PRO A 67 -1.41 -17.09 -6.99
CA PRO A 67 -2.55 -16.18 -7.12
C PRO A 67 -3.61 -16.36 -6.03
N GLU A 68 -3.80 -17.59 -5.54
CA GLU A 68 -4.79 -17.93 -4.50
C GLU A 68 -4.56 -17.16 -3.18
N LEU A 69 -3.31 -16.80 -2.88
CA LEU A 69 -2.97 -16.00 -1.69
C LEU A 69 -3.65 -14.63 -1.69
N LEU A 70 -4.00 -14.11 -2.86
CA LEU A 70 -4.65 -12.81 -2.97
C LEU A 70 -6.04 -12.83 -2.32
N ASP A 71 -6.79 -13.91 -2.50
CA ASP A 71 -8.11 -14.05 -1.89
C ASP A 71 -8.00 -14.31 -0.38
N GLU A 72 -7.01 -15.09 0.07
CA GLU A 72 -6.72 -15.23 1.51
C GLU A 72 -6.39 -13.87 2.16
N LEU A 73 -5.55 -13.05 1.53
CA LEU A 73 -5.22 -11.70 2.02
C LEU A 73 -6.45 -10.77 2.05
N ARG A 74 -7.38 -10.92 1.10
CA ARG A 74 -8.65 -10.17 1.11
C ARG A 74 -9.55 -10.61 2.25
N GLU A 75 -9.77 -11.91 2.40
CA GLU A 75 -10.61 -12.49 3.45
C GLU A 75 -10.10 -12.12 4.85
N ASN A 76 -8.77 -12.11 5.01
CA ASN A 76 -8.12 -11.70 6.25
C ASN A 76 -8.01 -10.18 6.42
N SER A 77 -8.58 -9.36 5.51
CA SER A 77 -8.53 -7.89 5.57
C SER A 77 -7.11 -7.32 5.63
N GLN A 78 -6.15 -7.97 4.95
CA GLN A 78 -4.73 -7.63 4.98
C GLN A 78 -4.28 -6.74 3.82
N LEU A 79 -5.14 -6.52 2.81
CA LEU A 79 -4.89 -5.52 1.78
C LEU A 79 -5.17 -4.14 2.38
N ALA A 80 -4.14 -3.36 2.67
CA ALA A 80 -4.28 -2.11 3.41
C ALA A 80 -4.61 -0.92 2.50
N ALA A 81 -3.91 -0.82 1.37
CA ALA A 81 -4.12 0.23 0.40
C ALA A 81 -3.75 -0.22 -1.02
N CYS A 82 -4.44 0.36 -2.01
CA CYS A 82 -4.17 0.17 -3.44
C CYS A 82 -3.81 1.50 -4.11
N TYR A 83 -2.93 1.47 -5.12
CA TYR A 83 -2.76 2.55 -6.07
C TYR A 83 -4.09 2.89 -6.74
N TRP A 84 -4.39 4.17 -6.83
CA TRP A 84 -5.69 4.66 -7.23
C TRP A 84 -5.62 5.78 -8.25
N SER A 85 -6.68 5.91 -9.04
CA SER A 85 -6.82 6.93 -10.08
C SER A 85 -8.30 7.14 -10.44
N PRO A 86 -8.65 8.21 -11.18
CA PRO A 86 -10.02 8.37 -11.67
C PRO A 86 -10.52 7.20 -12.53
N ALA A 87 -9.61 6.50 -13.24
CA ALA A 87 -9.98 5.29 -13.98
C ALA A 87 -10.35 4.13 -13.03
N ALA A 88 -9.68 4.03 -11.87
CA ALA A 88 -10.01 3.09 -10.82
C ALA A 88 -11.41 3.34 -10.25
N ASP A 89 -11.81 4.61 -10.07
CA ASP A 89 -13.16 4.97 -9.62
C ASP A 89 -14.25 4.45 -10.57
N GLU A 90 -14.05 4.58 -11.89
CA GLU A 90 -14.99 4.06 -12.89
C GLU A 90 -15.07 2.52 -12.86
N MET A 91 -13.94 1.84 -12.68
CA MET A 91 -13.91 0.37 -12.52
C MET A 91 -14.58 -0.07 -11.21
N MET A 92 -14.42 0.71 -10.14
CA MET A 92 -14.98 0.44 -8.82
C MET A 92 -16.52 0.47 -8.83
N LYS A 93 -17.15 1.31 -9.66
CA LYS A 93 -18.62 1.32 -9.84
C LYS A 93 -19.18 -0.04 -10.30
N THR A 94 -18.39 -0.82 -11.03
CA THR A 94 -18.80 -2.15 -11.51
C THR A 94 -18.49 -3.24 -10.48
N THR A 95 -17.35 -3.15 -9.81
CA THR A 95 -16.84 -4.23 -8.93
C THR A 95 -17.32 -4.11 -7.49
N GLY A 96 -17.63 -2.89 -7.02
CA GLY A 96 -18.01 -2.61 -5.64
C GLY A 96 -16.89 -2.77 -4.60
N ASP A 97 -15.68 -3.15 -5.02
CA ASP A 97 -14.56 -3.47 -4.15
C ASP A 97 -13.26 -2.94 -4.76
N PRO A 98 -12.55 -2.00 -4.10
CA PRO A 98 -11.32 -1.41 -4.64
C PRO A 98 -10.19 -2.44 -4.83
N THR A 99 -10.25 -3.60 -4.17
CA THR A 99 -9.26 -4.66 -4.34
C THR A 99 -9.55 -5.58 -5.53
N ARG A 100 -10.72 -5.46 -6.17
CA ARG A 100 -11.19 -6.33 -7.27
C ARG A 100 -11.23 -5.64 -8.63
N ILE A 101 -10.83 -4.38 -8.71
CA ILE A 101 -10.67 -3.70 -10.00
C ILE A 101 -9.55 -4.33 -10.83
N GLY A 102 -9.59 -4.10 -12.14
CA GLY A 102 -8.52 -4.50 -13.05
C GLY A 102 -7.18 -3.83 -12.71
N LEU A 103 -6.08 -4.43 -13.17
CA LEU A 103 -4.75 -3.84 -13.01
C LEU A 103 -4.71 -2.49 -13.76
N LEU A 104 -4.33 -1.43 -13.05
CA LEU A 104 -4.16 -0.13 -13.67
C LEU A 104 -2.88 -0.13 -14.52
N PRO A 105 -2.84 0.58 -15.64
CA PRO A 105 -1.62 0.74 -16.41
C PRO A 105 -0.61 1.65 -15.68
N GLU A 106 0.62 1.69 -16.17
CA GLU A 106 1.51 2.82 -15.88
C GLU A 106 0.96 4.06 -16.63
N PRO A 107 0.82 5.23 -15.99
CA PRO A 107 1.44 5.67 -14.73
C PRO A 107 0.71 5.37 -13.41
N GLU A 108 -0.53 4.91 -13.43
CA GLU A 108 -1.41 4.82 -12.25
C GLU A 108 -0.99 3.73 -11.26
N ASN A 109 -0.62 2.53 -11.73
CA ASN A 109 0.09 1.53 -10.94
C ASN A 109 1.56 1.55 -11.34
N PRO A 110 2.40 2.30 -10.61
CA PRO A 110 3.72 2.68 -11.10
C PRO A 110 4.78 1.58 -10.96
N ASN A 111 4.49 0.54 -10.18
CA ASN A 111 5.42 -0.55 -9.91
C ASN A 111 4.92 -1.90 -10.42
N GLY A 112 3.66 -1.99 -10.87
CA GLY A 112 3.05 -3.21 -11.39
C GLY A 112 2.66 -4.23 -10.31
N SER A 113 2.40 -3.77 -9.08
CA SER A 113 1.95 -4.65 -7.99
C SER A 113 0.61 -5.28 -8.34
N ILE A 114 0.48 -6.57 -8.03
CA ILE A 114 -0.77 -7.32 -8.25
C ILE A 114 -1.94 -6.64 -7.51
N ALA A 115 -3.12 -6.66 -8.13
CA ALA A 115 -4.34 -6.00 -7.60
C ALA A 115 -4.14 -4.53 -7.21
N ASN A 116 -3.15 -3.86 -7.82
CA ASN A 116 -2.77 -2.49 -7.52
C ASN A 116 -2.33 -2.27 -6.06
N ILE A 117 -1.94 -3.32 -5.31
CA ILE A 117 -1.63 -3.19 -3.88
C ILE A 117 -0.39 -2.32 -3.68
N ALA A 118 -0.50 -1.34 -2.78
CA ALA A 118 0.58 -0.47 -2.34
C ALA A 118 1.02 -0.73 -0.90
N GLY A 119 0.19 -1.42 -0.10
CA GLY A 119 0.51 -1.77 1.28
C GLY A 119 -0.32 -2.93 1.81
N LEU A 120 0.23 -3.60 2.82
CA LEU A 120 -0.37 -4.73 3.53
C LEU A 120 -0.38 -4.47 5.04
N CYS A 121 -1.32 -5.06 5.75
CA CYS A 121 -1.29 -5.12 7.21
C CYS A 121 -1.37 -6.56 7.72
N ASP A 122 -0.98 -6.76 8.98
CA ASP A 122 -1.21 -8.04 9.64
C ASP A 122 -2.70 -8.22 9.99
N THR A 123 -3.08 -9.42 10.40
CA THR A 123 -4.46 -9.75 10.77
C THR A 123 -4.94 -9.00 12.01
N THR A 124 -4.04 -8.48 12.85
CA THR A 124 -4.42 -7.64 13.99
C THR A 124 -4.60 -6.17 13.62
N GLY A 125 -4.15 -5.75 12.44
CA GLY A 125 -4.17 -4.37 11.98
C GLY A 125 -3.19 -3.45 12.71
N ARG A 126 -2.26 -4.00 13.49
CA ARG A 126 -1.28 -3.25 14.30
C ARG A 126 0.09 -3.13 13.63
N VAL A 127 0.31 -3.88 12.56
CA VAL A 127 1.50 -3.80 11.72
C VAL A 127 1.08 -3.40 10.32
N LEU A 128 1.65 -2.31 9.79
CA LEU A 128 1.39 -1.81 8.45
C LEU A 128 2.71 -1.73 7.67
N GLY A 129 2.76 -2.42 6.53
CA GLY A 129 3.78 -2.24 5.50
C GLY A 129 3.22 -1.40 4.36
N LEU A 130 3.89 -0.31 4.01
CA LEU A 130 3.46 0.59 2.94
C LEU A 130 4.67 0.97 2.09
N MET A 131 4.54 0.86 0.76
CA MET A 131 5.63 1.20 -0.15
C MET A 131 5.75 2.71 -0.40
N PRO A 132 4.64 3.46 -0.54
CA PRO A 132 4.71 4.92 -0.52
C PRO A 132 5.04 5.48 0.87
N HIS A 133 5.57 6.70 0.90
CA HIS A 133 6.22 7.34 2.04
C HIS A 133 5.36 8.44 2.68
N PRO A 134 4.38 8.11 3.55
CA PRO A 134 3.57 9.11 4.24
C PRO A 134 4.41 10.05 5.13
N GLU A 135 5.55 9.59 5.64
CA GLU A 135 6.48 10.41 6.43
C GLU A 135 7.11 11.56 5.63
N ARG A 136 7.10 11.48 4.30
CA ARG A 136 7.62 12.53 3.41
C ARG A 136 6.57 13.57 3.02
N PHE A 137 5.34 13.45 3.52
CA PHE A 137 4.27 14.44 3.31
C PHE A 137 3.46 14.71 4.58
N LEU A 138 4.15 15.15 5.63
CA LEU A 138 3.57 15.62 6.88
C LEU A 138 3.10 17.08 6.80
N PHE A 139 3.78 17.90 5.98
CA PHE A 139 3.51 19.32 5.85
C PHE A 139 3.29 19.69 4.40
N ALA A 140 2.39 20.64 4.16
CA ALA A 140 2.05 21.12 2.82
C ALA A 140 3.29 21.56 2.02
N THR A 141 4.27 22.18 2.67
CA THR A 141 5.53 22.66 2.07
C THR A 141 6.42 21.56 1.51
N GLN A 142 6.19 20.30 1.87
CA GLN A 142 6.92 19.15 1.32
C GLN A 142 6.41 18.72 -0.07
N HIS A 143 5.22 19.17 -0.47
CA HIS A 143 4.72 18.91 -1.83
C HIS A 143 5.44 19.83 -2.84
N PRO A 144 6.01 19.32 -3.94
CA PRO A 144 6.80 20.13 -4.89
C PRO A 144 6.01 21.28 -5.53
N GLN A 145 4.68 21.14 -5.58
CA GLN A 145 3.77 22.15 -6.11
C GLN A 145 3.04 22.96 -5.02
N TRP A 146 3.50 23.00 -3.76
CA TRP A 146 2.76 23.61 -2.66
C TRP A 146 2.42 25.10 -2.88
N THR A 147 3.31 25.86 -3.51
CA THR A 147 3.06 27.26 -3.88
C THR A 147 1.99 27.36 -4.98
N ARG A 148 2.15 26.57 -6.06
CA ARG A 148 1.25 26.57 -7.23
C ARG A 148 -0.16 26.07 -6.89
N ARG A 149 -0.27 25.06 -6.04
CA ARG A 149 -1.55 24.47 -5.58
C ARG A 149 -2.14 25.20 -4.38
N GLY A 150 -1.46 26.21 -3.84
CA GLY A 150 -1.93 26.94 -2.64
C GLY A 150 -2.04 26.07 -1.38
N LEU A 151 -1.30 24.95 -1.30
CA LEU A 151 -1.35 24.04 -0.15
C LEU A 151 -0.80 24.74 1.10
N ARG A 152 -1.47 24.56 2.24
CA ARG A 152 -1.11 25.14 3.54
C ARG A 152 -1.36 24.13 4.65
N GLY A 153 -0.66 24.29 5.76
CA GLY A 153 -0.81 23.41 6.92
C GLY A 153 -0.21 22.04 6.67
N GLU A 154 -1.02 21.01 6.87
CA GLU A 154 -0.57 19.62 6.93
C GLU A 154 -0.71 18.90 5.59
N GLY A 155 0.22 17.98 5.34
CA GLY A 155 0.11 17.02 4.26
C GLY A 155 -0.73 15.81 4.70
N ASP A 156 -1.17 15.02 3.73
CA ASP A 156 -2.02 13.86 4.00
C ASP A 156 -1.33 12.79 4.86
N GLY A 157 -0.01 12.67 4.75
CA GLY A 157 0.78 11.67 5.47
C GLY A 157 0.66 11.79 7.00
N ILE A 158 0.40 13.00 7.54
CA ILE A 158 0.25 13.19 8.98
C ILE A 158 -0.92 12.42 9.58
N LYS A 159 -1.97 12.15 8.77
CA LYS A 159 -3.17 11.42 9.21
C LYS A 159 -2.81 10.03 9.74
N VAL A 160 -1.86 9.37 9.09
CA VAL A 160 -1.36 8.04 9.47
C VAL A 160 -0.71 8.06 10.86
N PHE A 161 0.13 9.05 11.14
CA PHE A 161 0.84 9.17 12.42
C PHE A 161 -0.08 9.63 13.55
N ARG A 162 -1.07 10.49 13.27
CA ARG A 162 -2.10 10.85 14.26
C ARG A 162 -2.91 9.65 14.69
N ASN A 163 -3.29 8.79 13.75
CA ASN A 163 -3.97 7.54 14.05
C ASN A 163 -3.10 6.62 14.92
N ALA A 164 -1.79 6.55 14.66
CA ALA A 164 -0.86 5.80 15.50
C ALA A 164 -0.84 6.31 16.95
N VAL A 165 -0.80 7.65 17.14
CA VAL A 165 -0.83 8.26 18.48
C VAL A 165 -2.18 8.04 19.17
N ALA A 166 -3.27 8.25 18.44
CA ALA A 166 -4.63 8.10 18.95
C ALA A 166 -5.00 6.66 19.33
N TYR A 167 -4.25 5.66 18.84
CA TYR A 167 -4.43 4.27 19.24
C TYR A 167 -4.01 4.01 20.71
N PHE A 168 -3.05 4.77 21.23
CA PHE A 168 -2.52 4.60 22.59
C PHE A 168 -3.10 5.58 23.62
N GLY A 169 -3.77 6.64 23.17
CA GLY A 169 -4.41 7.66 24.02
C GLY A 169 -5.88 7.37 24.26
#